data_AF-A0A0Q6EBJ7-F1
#
_entry.id   AF-A0A0Q6EBJ7-F1
#
_cell.length_a   1.000
_cell.length_b   1.000
_cell.length_c   1.000
_cell.angle_alpha   90.00
_cell.angle_beta   90.00
_cell.angle_gamma   90.00
#
_symmetry.space_group_name_H-M   'P 1'
#
loop_
_entity.id
_entity.type
_entity.pdbx_description
1 polymer ?
#
loop_
_entity_poly.entity_id
_entity_poly.type
_entity_poly.pdbx_seq_one_letter_code
_entity_poly.pdbx_strand_id
1 'polypeptide(L)'
;MIRSTVLSLALATAALQASVAFAQTPAPPAPYTPPAAAAPEAPAASPAPAAPADAPAAGPDEAAKSLETLAVEIEDVQVVAPWTEGQRSGVWRTVMMQVKGKDEVYRFFIQQLERTGAGQTILGTTEIKEIQTINGAVVGYRADEPTEGETNGLTLFFDIVPRDGEIAETYELHFTKDAPYVFGPATN
;
A
#
# COMPACT_ATOMS: atom_id res chain seq x y z
N MET A 1 -23.87 -5.15 66.57
CA MET A 1 -22.43 -5.44 66.67
C MET A 1 -21.96 -6.16 65.41
N ILE A 2 -21.45 -5.42 64.41
CA ILE A 2 -20.43 -5.88 63.44
C ILE A 2 -19.66 -4.60 63.07
N ARG A 3 -18.34 -4.63 63.21
CA ARG A 3 -17.44 -3.47 63.21
C ARG A 3 -17.10 -3.01 61.79
N SER A 4 -17.17 -1.70 61.57
CA SER A 4 -16.58 -0.96 60.45
C SER A 4 -15.07 -1.14 60.36
N THR A 5 -14.52 -1.22 59.15
CA THR A 5 -13.18 -0.67 58.86
C THR A 5 -13.12 -0.27 57.38
N VAL A 6 -13.15 1.04 57.15
CA VAL A 6 -12.86 1.70 55.87
C VAL A 6 -11.36 1.96 55.86
N LEU A 7 -10.63 1.44 54.85
CA LEU A 7 -9.21 1.71 54.67
C LEU A 7 -9.05 2.81 53.61
N SER A 8 -8.92 4.04 54.07
CA SER A 8 -8.37 5.16 53.30
C SER A 8 -6.84 5.07 53.34
N LEU A 9 -6.17 5.15 52.19
CA LEU A 9 -4.72 5.32 52.15
C LEU A 9 -4.33 6.51 51.28
N ALA A 10 -3.39 7.28 51.84
CA ALA A 10 -3.12 8.68 51.60
C ALA A 10 -2.33 8.98 50.32
N LEU A 11 -2.64 10.15 49.73
CA LEU A 11 -1.72 10.93 48.90
C LEU A 11 -0.46 11.27 49.73
N ALA A 12 0.72 10.99 49.18
CA ALA A 12 1.99 11.49 49.69
C ALA A 12 2.63 12.42 48.65
N THR A 13 2.53 13.71 48.91
CA THR A 13 3.22 14.81 48.22
C THR A 13 4.66 14.86 48.74
N ALA A 14 5.66 14.68 47.87
CA ALA A 14 7.06 14.94 48.19
C ALA A 14 7.58 16.09 47.31
N ALA A 15 7.87 17.21 47.96
CA ALA A 15 8.44 18.40 47.37
C ALA A 15 9.96 18.45 47.58
N LEU A 16 10.63 19.09 46.61
CA LEU A 16 11.93 19.79 46.67
C LEU A 16 13.21 18.97 46.98
N GLN A 17 14.18 19.03 46.06
CA GLN A 17 15.28 20.01 46.16
C GLN A 17 16.11 20.05 44.87
N ALA A 18 16.27 21.26 44.33
CA ALA A 18 17.15 21.59 43.22
C ALA A 18 18.56 21.86 43.74
N SER A 19 19.58 21.39 43.00
CA SER A 19 20.96 21.86 43.15
C SER A 19 21.46 22.27 41.77
N VAL A 20 21.79 23.56 41.66
CA VAL A 20 22.17 24.26 40.44
C VAL A 20 23.69 24.18 40.31
N ALA A 21 24.20 23.49 39.28
CA ALA A 21 25.61 23.54 38.93
C ALA A 21 25.81 24.59 37.82
N PHE A 22 26.55 25.66 38.16
CA PHE A 22 26.95 26.71 37.23
C PHE A 22 27.98 26.17 36.24
N ALA A 23 27.67 26.21 34.94
CA ALA A 23 28.64 26.10 33.87
C ALA A 23 28.38 27.17 32.80
N GLN A 24 29.21 28.22 32.87
CA GLN A 24 29.69 29.10 31.80
C GLN A 24 28.68 29.67 30.80
N THR A 25 28.29 30.93 31.05
CA THR A 25 27.65 31.82 30.07
C THR A 25 28.64 32.13 28.93
N PRO A 26 28.30 31.87 27.65
CA PRO A 26 29.06 32.36 26.52
C PRO A 26 28.96 33.89 26.44
N ALA A 27 30.06 34.55 26.06
CA ALA A 27 30.13 36.00 25.90
C ALA A 27 29.07 36.52 24.90
N PRO A 28 28.51 37.73 25.12
CA PRO A 28 27.55 38.31 24.20
C PRO A 28 28.20 38.61 22.84
N PRO A 29 27.50 38.37 21.72
CA PRO A 29 28.01 38.72 20.40
C PRO A 29 28.15 40.24 20.25
N ALA A 30 29.19 40.67 19.54
CA ALA A 30 29.40 42.07 19.19
C ALA A 30 28.23 42.62 18.35
N PRO A 31 27.89 43.91 18.47
CA PRO A 31 26.88 44.53 17.63
C PRO A 31 27.31 44.47 16.16
N TYR A 32 26.38 44.00 15.32
CA TYR A 32 26.55 43.88 13.89
C TYR A 32 26.70 45.28 13.24
N THR A 33 27.82 45.52 12.56
CA THR A 33 27.97 46.61 11.58
C THR A 33 27.58 46.08 10.19
N PRO A 34 26.57 46.66 9.53
CA PRO A 34 26.24 46.27 8.16
C PRO A 34 27.37 46.65 7.20
N PRO A 35 27.78 45.74 6.28
CA PRO A 35 28.64 46.10 5.16
C PRO A 35 27.95 47.15 4.28
N ALA A 36 28.73 48.09 3.76
CA ALA A 36 28.27 49.09 2.81
C ALA A 36 27.57 48.41 1.62
N ALA A 37 26.39 48.93 1.25
CA ALA A 37 25.62 48.46 0.11
C ALA A 37 26.47 48.54 -1.17
N ALA A 38 26.80 47.38 -1.73
CA ALA A 38 27.25 47.31 -3.11
C ALA A 38 26.07 47.69 -4.01
N ALA A 39 26.34 48.57 -4.97
CA ALA A 39 25.41 48.99 -6.00
C ALA A 39 24.85 47.78 -6.77
N PRO A 40 23.60 47.85 -7.26
CA PRO A 40 22.95 46.74 -7.94
C PRO A 40 23.69 46.40 -9.25
N GLU A 41 24.29 45.22 -9.31
CA GLU A 41 24.63 44.59 -10.58
C GLU A 41 23.33 44.14 -11.26
N ALA A 42 23.21 44.47 -12.55
CA ALA A 42 22.09 44.07 -13.38
C ALA A 42 21.94 42.53 -13.36
N PRO A 43 20.70 42.00 -13.26
CA PRO A 43 20.50 40.57 -13.17
C PRO A 43 20.95 39.89 -14.47
N ALA A 44 21.95 39.02 -14.36
CA ALA A 44 22.16 37.97 -15.34
C ALA A 44 20.90 37.08 -15.33
N ALA A 45 20.25 37.00 -16.50
CA ALA A 45 19.06 36.19 -16.69
C ALA A 45 19.34 34.74 -16.28
N SER A 46 18.70 34.28 -15.20
CA SER A 46 18.61 32.86 -14.89
C SER A 46 17.84 32.17 -16.03
N PRO A 47 18.30 31.02 -16.54
CA PRO A 47 17.50 30.24 -17.48
C PRO A 47 16.18 29.86 -16.80
N ALA A 48 15.08 30.15 -17.46
CA ALA A 48 13.74 29.78 -17.02
C ALA A 48 13.66 28.26 -16.75
N PRO A 49 12.81 27.80 -15.83
CA PRO A 49 12.49 26.39 -15.69
C PRO A 49 12.05 25.87 -17.06
N ALA A 50 12.72 24.84 -17.56
CA ALA A 50 12.25 24.13 -18.74
C ALA A 50 10.82 23.67 -18.47
N ALA A 51 9.90 24.08 -19.34
CA ALA A 51 8.55 23.52 -19.39
C ALA A 51 8.67 21.99 -19.40
N PRO A 52 7.72 21.25 -18.79
CA PRO A 52 7.73 19.79 -18.85
C PRO A 52 7.81 19.41 -20.32
N ALA A 53 8.92 18.74 -20.69
CA ALA A 53 8.98 18.09 -21.98
C ALA A 53 7.82 17.09 -21.98
N ASP A 54 6.89 17.27 -22.92
CA ASP A 54 5.92 16.24 -23.31
C ASP A 54 6.71 14.93 -23.40
N ALA A 55 6.52 14.05 -22.41
CA ALA A 55 6.97 12.68 -22.56
C ALA A 55 6.25 12.18 -23.82
N PRO A 56 6.96 11.67 -24.84
CA PRO A 56 6.32 11.26 -26.08
C PRO A 56 5.21 10.29 -25.70
N ALA A 57 3.97 10.69 -25.99
CA ALA A 57 2.83 9.80 -25.87
C ALA A 57 3.20 8.56 -26.69
N ALA A 58 3.36 7.41 -26.02
CA ALA A 58 3.66 6.16 -26.68
C ALA A 58 2.72 6.03 -27.88
N GLY A 59 3.30 5.97 -29.08
CA GLY A 59 2.50 5.91 -30.29
C GLY A 59 1.56 4.69 -30.22
N PRO A 60 0.42 4.69 -30.90
CA PRO A 60 -0.48 3.53 -30.94
C PRO A 60 0.25 2.23 -31.28
N ASP A 61 1.33 2.29 -32.07
CA ASP A 61 2.20 1.14 -32.39
C ASP A 61 3.07 0.64 -31.23
N GLU A 62 3.50 1.52 -30.32
CA GLU A 62 4.30 1.15 -29.14
C GLU A 62 3.40 0.60 -28.03
N ALA A 63 2.20 1.17 -27.88
CA ALA A 63 1.15 0.60 -27.06
C ALA A 63 0.71 -0.77 -27.60
N ALA A 64 0.50 -0.92 -28.92
CA ALA A 64 0.16 -2.20 -29.55
C ALA A 64 1.25 -3.26 -29.34
N LYS A 65 2.53 -2.94 -29.53
CA LYS A 65 3.65 -3.87 -29.25
C LYS A 65 3.77 -4.24 -27.77
N SER A 66 3.48 -3.29 -26.87
CA SER A 66 3.43 -3.55 -25.44
C SER A 66 2.26 -4.48 -25.10
N LEU A 67 1.10 -4.29 -25.74
CA LEU A 67 -0.06 -5.16 -25.60
C LEU A 67 0.20 -6.56 -26.17
N GLU A 68 0.88 -6.67 -27.32
CA GLU A 68 1.28 -7.96 -27.92
C GLU A 68 2.18 -8.80 -27.01
N THR A 69 2.99 -8.15 -26.15
CA THR A 69 3.82 -8.83 -25.15
C THR A 69 3.08 -9.12 -23.83
N LEU A 70 2.10 -8.28 -23.45
CA LEU A 70 1.23 -8.49 -22.29
C LEU A 70 0.20 -9.62 -22.51
N ALA A 71 -0.23 -9.84 -23.76
CA ALA A 71 -1.46 -10.56 -24.11
C ALA A 71 -1.38 -12.10 -24.14
N VAL A 72 -0.22 -12.72 -23.94
CA VAL A 72 -0.13 -14.19 -24.02
C VAL A 72 -0.25 -14.85 -22.64
N GLU A 73 -0.06 -14.09 -21.55
CA GLU A 73 -0.01 -14.67 -20.20
C GLU A 73 -1.00 -14.05 -19.23
N ILE A 74 -1.50 -12.82 -19.44
CA ILE A 74 -2.51 -12.22 -18.57
C ILE A 74 -3.88 -12.72 -18.99
N GLU A 75 -4.54 -13.44 -18.08
CA GLU A 75 -5.88 -13.96 -18.28
C GLU A 75 -6.94 -12.97 -17.82
N ASP A 76 -6.72 -12.31 -16.68
CA ASP A 76 -7.70 -11.41 -16.10
C ASP A 76 -7.08 -10.34 -15.19
N VAL A 77 -7.70 -9.15 -15.17
CA VAL A 77 -7.30 -8.01 -14.33
C VAL A 77 -8.55 -7.30 -13.80
N GLN A 78 -8.74 -7.27 -12.48
CA GLN A 78 -9.90 -6.65 -11.86
C GLN A 78 -9.51 -5.64 -10.78
N VAL A 79 -10.28 -4.56 -10.65
CA VAL A 79 -10.22 -3.65 -9.50
C VAL A 79 -11.27 -4.12 -8.50
N VAL A 80 -10.83 -4.56 -7.33
CA VAL A 80 -11.68 -5.35 -6.41
C VAL A 80 -12.21 -4.58 -5.22
N ALA A 81 -11.47 -3.61 -4.68
CA ALA A 81 -11.94 -2.78 -3.57
C ALA A 81 -11.14 -1.47 -3.47
N PRO A 82 -11.70 -0.40 -2.88
CA PRO A 82 -10.92 0.76 -2.46
C PRO A 82 -10.05 0.43 -1.23
N TRP A 83 -9.01 1.23 -1.00
CA TRP A 83 -8.29 1.23 0.28
C TRP A 83 -7.97 2.63 0.76
N THR A 84 -7.80 2.76 2.08
CA THR A 84 -7.43 4.02 2.74
C THR A 84 -6.45 3.77 3.88
N GLU A 85 -5.40 4.59 3.93
CA GLU A 85 -4.38 4.57 4.98
C GLU A 85 -3.96 6.00 5.31
N GLY A 86 -4.49 6.55 6.41
CA GLY A 86 -4.23 7.93 6.82
C GLY A 86 -4.74 8.93 5.77
N GLN A 87 -3.82 9.61 5.09
CA GLN A 87 -4.13 10.55 3.99
C GLN A 87 -3.99 9.92 2.60
N ARG A 88 -3.54 8.66 2.53
CA ARG A 88 -3.34 7.92 1.28
C ARG A 88 -4.60 7.12 0.97
N SER A 89 -4.91 7.01 -0.31
CA SER A 89 -6.05 6.23 -0.77
C SER A 89 -5.80 5.67 -2.15
N GLY A 90 -6.53 4.62 -2.49
CA GLY A 90 -6.32 3.94 -3.73
C GLY A 90 -7.29 2.80 -3.95
N VAL A 91 -6.85 1.84 -4.76
CA VAL A 91 -7.60 0.62 -5.06
C VAL A 91 -6.70 -0.61 -4.99
N TRP A 92 -7.32 -1.73 -4.65
CA TRP A 92 -6.74 -3.05 -4.80
C TRP A 92 -7.05 -3.57 -6.20
N ARG A 93 -6.03 -4.10 -6.88
CA ARG A 93 -6.15 -4.74 -8.19
C ARG A 93 -5.68 -6.17 -8.11
N THR A 94 -6.41 -7.09 -8.72
CA THR A 94 -6.00 -8.47 -8.94
C THR A 94 -5.44 -8.63 -10.34
N VAL A 95 -4.49 -9.54 -10.50
CA VAL A 95 -3.96 -9.95 -11.80
C VAL A 95 -3.83 -11.46 -11.80
N MET A 96 -4.55 -12.12 -12.71
CA MET A 96 -4.42 -13.55 -12.98
C MET A 96 -3.60 -13.74 -14.24
N MET A 97 -2.62 -14.64 -14.18
CA MET A 97 -1.79 -15.01 -15.31
C MET A 97 -1.77 -16.52 -15.49
N GLN A 98 -1.93 -16.99 -16.72
CA GLN A 98 -1.66 -18.37 -17.08
C GLN A 98 -0.18 -18.52 -17.46
N VAL A 99 0.50 -19.50 -16.89
CA VAL A 99 1.92 -19.74 -17.17
C VAL A 99 2.07 -20.39 -18.54
N LYS A 100 2.75 -19.70 -19.46
CA LYS A 100 2.96 -20.18 -20.82
C LYS A 100 3.59 -21.58 -20.86
N GLY A 101 2.97 -22.47 -21.63
CA GLY A 101 3.44 -23.84 -21.82
C GLY A 101 3.20 -24.76 -20.62
N LYS A 102 2.40 -24.32 -19.64
CA LYS A 102 1.92 -25.16 -18.53
C LYS A 102 0.41 -25.03 -18.43
N ASP A 103 -0.30 -26.03 -18.92
CA ASP A 103 -1.75 -26.07 -18.84
C ASP A 103 -2.19 -26.03 -17.36
N GLU A 104 -3.16 -25.17 -17.08
CA GLU A 104 -3.82 -25.01 -15.78
C GLU A 104 -2.86 -24.64 -14.63
N VAL A 105 -1.73 -23.99 -14.95
CA VAL A 105 -0.87 -23.38 -13.93
C VAL A 105 -1.06 -21.88 -13.98
N TYR A 106 -1.59 -21.33 -12.89
CA TYR A 106 -1.94 -19.92 -12.79
C TYR A 106 -1.08 -19.22 -11.73
N ARG A 107 -0.74 -17.96 -11.98
CA ARG A 107 -0.14 -17.05 -11.00
C ARG A 107 -1.13 -15.95 -10.70
N PHE A 108 -1.36 -15.70 -9.41
CA PHE A 108 -2.30 -14.70 -8.97
C PHE A 108 -1.61 -13.65 -8.10
N PHE A 109 -1.89 -12.39 -8.39
CA PHE A 109 -1.30 -11.26 -7.70
C PHE A 109 -2.38 -10.30 -7.18
N ILE A 110 -2.15 -9.77 -6.00
CA ILE A 110 -2.88 -8.63 -5.44
C ILE A 110 -1.94 -7.43 -5.42
N GLN A 111 -2.40 -6.31 -5.94
CA GLN A 111 -1.62 -5.09 -6.09
C GLN A 111 -2.31 -3.94 -5.36
N GLN A 112 -1.53 -3.23 -4.55
CA GLN A 112 -1.96 -1.98 -3.94
C GLN A 112 -1.64 -0.83 -4.89
N LEU A 113 -2.66 -0.14 -5.42
CA LEU A 113 -2.46 1.02 -6.28
C LEU A 113 -2.87 2.27 -5.53
N GLU A 114 -1.97 3.24 -5.37
CA GLU A 114 -2.28 4.57 -4.87
C GLU A 114 -2.77 5.48 -5.99
N ARG A 115 -3.78 6.29 -5.72
CA ARG A 115 -4.19 7.35 -6.63
C ARG A 115 -3.29 8.57 -6.44
N THR A 116 -2.48 8.88 -7.45
CA THR A 116 -1.53 9.99 -7.44
C THR A 116 -1.84 10.97 -8.56
N GLY A 117 -2.47 12.11 -8.23
CA GLY A 117 -2.88 13.11 -9.23
C GLY A 117 -3.87 12.51 -10.25
N ALA A 118 -3.51 12.57 -11.54
CA ALA A 118 -4.31 11.99 -12.62
C ALA A 118 -4.02 10.48 -12.88
N GLY A 119 -3.05 9.88 -12.19
CA GLY A 119 -2.60 8.51 -12.44
C GLY A 119 -2.73 7.58 -11.23
N GLN A 120 -2.24 6.36 -11.41
CA GLN A 120 -2.11 5.36 -10.34
C GLN A 120 -0.67 4.85 -10.26
N THR A 121 -0.17 4.65 -9.05
CA THR A 121 1.17 4.11 -8.78
C THR A 121 1.03 2.81 -8.00
N ILE A 122 1.76 1.76 -8.41
CA ILE A 122 1.80 0.50 -7.65
C ILE A 122 2.68 0.70 -6.42
N LEU A 123 2.11 0.53 -5.23
CA LEU A 123 2.83 0.58 -3.96
C LEU A 123 3.41 -0.77 -3.54
N GLY A 124 2.69 -1.84 -3.86
CA GLY A 124 3.04 -3.18 -3.44
C GLY A 124 2.36 -4.22 -4.30
N THR A 125 2.97 -5.40 -4.39
CA THR A 125 2.44 -6.57 -5.07
C THR A 125 2.68 -7.79 -4.20
N THR A 126 1.63 -8.57 -3.95
CA THR A 126 1.68 -9.84 -3.23
C THR A 126 1.26 -10.95 -4.18
N GLU A 127 2.08 -11.99 -4.30
CA GLU A 127 1.74 -13.20 -5.05
C GLU A 127 1.11 -14.23 -4.10
N ILE A 128 -0.01 -14.81 -4.52
CA ILE A 128 -0.68 -15.91 -3.81
C ILE A 128 -0.15 -17.20 -4.41
N LYS A 129 0.82 -17.81 -3.72
CA LYS A 129 1.62 -18.91 -4.27
C LYS A 129 0.85 -20.22 -4.38
N GLU A 130 -0.14 -20.39 -3.53
CA GLU A 130 -0.97 -21.58 -3.43
C GLU A 130 -1.75 -21.84 -4.73
N ILE A 131 -2.15 -20.77 -5.43
CA ILE A 131 -2.85 -20.87 -6.73
C ILE A 131 -2.05 -21.68 -7.77
N GLN A 132 -0.71 -21.60 -7.75
CA GLN A 132 0.16 -22.37 -8.66
C GLN A 132 0.18 -23.86 -8.36
N THR A 133 -0.25 -24.25 -7.15
CA THR A 133 -0.18 -25.63 -6.66
C THR A 133 -1.52 -26.35 -6.73
N ILE A 134 -2.57 -25.64 -7.10
CA ILE A 134 -3.92 -26.20 -7.22
C ILE A 134 -3.97 -27.16 -8.40
N ASN A 135 -4.60 -28.32 -8.18
CA ASN A 135 -4.80 -29.34 -9.20
C ASN A 135 -6.13 -29.14 -9.92
N GLY A 136 -6.23 -28.12 -10.76
CA GLY A 136 -7.45 -27.81 -11.50
C GLY A 136 -7.36 -26.50 -12.28
N ALA A 137 -8.37 -26.26 -13.11
CA ALA A 137 -8.53 -25.02 -13.83
C ALA A 137 -9.26 -23.99 -12.95
N VAL A 138 -8.72 -22.78 -12.83
CA VAL A 138 -9.46 -21.66 -12.24
C VAL A 138 -10.42 -21.14 -13.29
N VAL A 139 -11.73 -21.32 -13.09
CA VAL A 139 -12.75 -20.88 -14.05
C VAL A 139 -13.21 -19.45 -13.82
N GLY A 140 -12.97 -18.93 -12.61
CA GLY A 140 -13.28 -17.57 -12.25
C GLY A 140 -12.91 -17.28 -10.80
N TYR A 141 -12.88 -15.99 -10.48
CA TYR A 141 -12.80 -15.54 -9.10
C TYR A 141 -13.61 -14.25 -8.94
N ARG A 142 -14.04 -13.98 -7.70
CA ARG A 142 -14.80 -12.80 -7.34
C ARG A 142 -14.34 -12.28 -5.99
N ALA A 143 -14.28 -10.97 -5.84
CA ALA A 143 -14.10 -10.36 -4.52
C ALA A 143 -15.46 -10.25 -3.82
N ASP A 144 -15.46 -10.44 -2.51
CA ASP A 144 -16.60 -10.11 -1.67
C ASP A 144 -16.74 -8.60 -1.50
N GLU A 145 -17.94 -8.16 -1.15
CA GLU A 145 -18.15 -6.74 -0.84
C GLU A 145 -17.40 -6.38 0.44
N PRO A 146 -16.61 -5.30 0.45
CA PRO A 146 -15.89 -4.89 1.65
C PRO A 146 -16.90 -4.59 2.77
N THR A 147 -16.69 -5.21 3.94
CA THR A 147 -17.51 -4.92 5.12
C THR A 147 -17.30 -3.47 5.55
N GLU A 148 -18.38 -2.78 5.90
CA GLU A 148 -18.34 -1.36 6.28
C GLU A 148 -17.37 -1.15 7.47
N GLY A 149 -16.32 -0.35 7.25
CA GLY A 149 -15.27 -0.10 8.23
C GLY A 149 -13.98 -0.92 8.04
N GLU A 150 -13.97 -1.91 7.14
CA GLU A 150 -12.81 -2.75 6.85
C GLU A 150 -12.17 -2.36 5.50
N THR A 151 -11.47 -1.22 5.47
CA THR A 151 -10.95 -0.63 4.22
C THR A 151 -9.60 -1.20 3.76
N ASN A 152 -9.04 -2.20 4.43
CA ASN A 152 -7.69 -2.74 4.14
C ASN A 152 -7.63 -4.27 4.07
N GLY A 153 -8.79 -4.93 4.10
CA GLY A 153 -8.93 -6.37 3.88
C GLY A 153 -9.58 -6.68 2.53
N LEU A 154 -9.32 -7.87 2.00
CA LEU A 154 -10.02 -8.42 0.85
C LEU A 154 -10.37 -9.87 1.14
N THR A 155 -11.61 -10.24 0.82
CA THR A 155 -12.01 -11.65 0.73
C THR A 155 -12.26 -11.96 -0.73
N LEU A 156 -11.62 -13.01 -1.26
CA LEU A 156 -11.82 -13.45 -2.64
C LEU A 156 -12.22 -14.92 -2.67
N PHE A 157 -13.16 -15.25 -3.54
CA PHE A 157 -13.60 -16.62 -3.79
C PHE A 157 -13.15 -17.05 -5.19
N PHE A 158 -12.55 -18.23 -5.29
CA PHE A 158 -12.08 -18.83 -6.53
C PHE A 158 -12.89 -20.08 -6.80
N ASP A 159 -13.44 -20.18 -8.01
CA ASP A 159 -14.13 -21.38 -8.46
C ASP A 159 -13.15 -22.21 -9.30
N ILE A 160 -12.93 -23.45 -8.88
CA ILE A 160 -11.88 -24.32 -9.40
C ILE A 160 -12.51 -25.62 -9.88
N VAL A 161 -12.27 -25.98 -11.14
CA VAL A 161 -12.71 -27.25 -11.70
C VAL A 161 -11.54 -28.24 -11.61
N PRO A 162 -11.68 -29.32 -10.82
CA PRO A 162 -10.66 -30.37 -10.73
C PRO A 162 -10.40 -31.05 -12.08
N ARG A 163 -9.18 -31.55 -12.29
CA ARG A 163 -8.76 -32.21 -13.55
C ARG A 163 -9.50 -33.50 -13.87
N ASP A 164 -9.99 -34.19 -12.85
CA ASP A 164 -10.75 -35.44 -12.99
C ASP A 164 -12.20 -35.18 -13.44
N GLY A 165 -12.60 -33.92 -13.58
CA GLY A 165 -13.94 -33.53 -14.03
C GLY A 165 -14.98 -33.64 -12.91
N GLU A 166 -14.54 -33.68 -11.65
CA GLU A 166 -15.43 -33.57 -10.50
C GLU A 166 -16.10 -32.18 -10.38
N ILE A 167 -16.98 -32.04 -9.39
CA ILE A 167 -17.74 -30.81 -9.15
C ILE A 167 -16.76 -29.69 -8.82
N ALA A 168 -17.03 -28.48 -9.33
CA ALA A 168 -16.23 -27.31 -9.02
C ALA A 168 -16.16 -27.08 -7.49
N GLU A 169 -14.95 -26.88 -6.99
CA GLU A 169 -14.66 -26.53 -5.61
C GLU A 169 -14.48 -25.01 -5.49
N THR A 170 -14.99 -24.42 -4.41
CA THR A 170 -14.73 -23.01 -4.11
C THR A 170 -13.63 -22.89 -3.06
N TYR A 171 -12.61 -22.10 -3.38
CA TYR A 171 -11.54 -21.72 -2.46
C TYR A 171 -11.74 -20.26 -2.04
N GLU A 172 -11.25 -19.92 -0.86
CA GLU A 172 -11.33 -18.60 -0.28
C GLU A 172 -9.93 -18.07 0.06
N LEU A 173 -9.73 -16.78 -0.21
CA LEU A 173 -8.55 -16.01 0.16
C LEU A 173 -8.96 -14.87 1.08
N HIS A 174 -8.42 -14.86 2.30
CA HIS A 174 -8.45 -13.71 3.20
C HIS A 174 -7.12 -12.99 3.10
N PHE A 175 -7.13 -11.77 2.56
CA PHE A 175 -5.94 -10.94 2.40
C PHE A 175 -6.04 -9.68 3.26
N THR A 176 -4.94 -9.32 3.90
CA THR A 176 -4.79 -8.05 4.63
C THR A 176 -3.40 -7.51 4.36
N LYS A 177 -3.27 -6.19 4.17
CA LYS A 177 -1.99 -5.55 3.79
C LYS A 177 -0.81 -5.91 4.72
N ASP A 178 -1.06 -5.94 6.02
CA ASP A 178 -0.01 -6.04 7.06
C ASP A 178 -0.07 -7.36 7.86
N ALA A 179 -0.82 -8.35 7.37
CA ALA A 179 -0.91 -9.67 7.98
C ALA A 179 -0.69 -10.78 6.94
N PRO A 180 -0.24 -11.97 7.35
CA PRO A 180 -0.24 -13.13 6.46
C PRO A 180 -1.65 -13.36 5.92
N TYR A 181 -1.74 -13.63 4.62
CA TYR A 181 -2.99 -14.06 4.02
C TYR A 181 -3.30 -15.51 4.38
N VAL A 182 -4.57 -15.90 4.29
CA VAL A 182 -5.03 -17.27 4.47
C VAL A 182 -5.72 -17.71 3.18
N PHE A 183 -5.30 -18.84 2.63
CA PHE A 183 -5.90 -19.44 1.44
C PHE A 183 -6.26 -20.89 1.69
N GLY A 184 -7.47 -21.30 1.31
CA GLY A 184 -7.94 -22.68 1.49
C GLY A 184 -9.34 -22.93 0.96
N PRO A 185 -9.92 -24.12 1.14
CA PRO A 185 -11.30 -24.40 0.77
C PRO A 185 -12.26 -23.47 1.51
N ALA A 186 -13.27 -22.94 0.80
CA ALA A 186 -14.29 -22.10 1.41
C ALA A 186 -15.16 -22.94 2.35
N THR A 187 -15.36 -22.47 3.58
CA THR A 187 -16.26 -23.09 4.55
C THR A 187 -17.64 -22.43 4.48
N ASN A 188 -18.68 -23.21 4.15
CA ASN A 188 -20.08 -22.79 4.30
C ASN A 188 -20.55 -22.89 5.76
#